data_AF-A0A7S2LCN0-F1
#
_entry.id   AF-A0A7S2LCN0-F1
#
_cell.length_a   1.000
_cell.length_b   1.000
_cell.length_c   1.000
_cell.angle_alpha   90.00
_cell.angle_beta   90.00
_cell.angle_gamma   90.00
#
_symmetry.space_group_name_H-M   'P 1'
#
loop_
_entity.id
_entity.type
_entity.pdbx_description
1 polymer ?
#
loop_
_entity_poly.entity_id
_entity_poly.type
_entity_poly.pdbx_seq_one_letter_code
_entity_poly.pdbx_strand_id
1 'polypeptide(L)'
;SDPAPGADGASPSVQLKSKVLAKTGGMDQYDILRAMGIGPDEIPSFTDPQHWLRYFPPLAVQDLKRLGSAIDWRRSFITTDSNPYYDAFVRWQFLKLRGRYLENGKRESVYSIETQQPCADHDRAEGEGVKPQEYTLIKLEVAEVPEAWAEAAGGQRGSLGA
;
A
#
# COMPACT_ATOMS: atom_id res chain seq x y z
N SER A 1 -13.99 -50.66 19.72
CA SER A 1 -12.70 -50.51 19.03
C SER A 1 -12.99 -50.25 17.57
N ASP A 2 -12.97 -48.97 17.19
CA ASP A 2 -12.63 -48.46 15.85
C ASP A 2 -12.37 -46.95 15.99
N PRO A 3 -11.42 -46.37 15.22
CA PRO A 3 -10.78 -45.10 15.54
C PRO A 3 -11.45 -43.89 14.86
N ALA A 4 -11.33 -42.73 15.51
CA ALA A 4 -11.81 -41.45 14.99
C ALA A 4 -10.98 -40.94 13.79
N PRO A 5 -11.58 -40.30 12.77
CA PRO A 5 -10.86 -39.75 11.64
C PRO A 5 -10.08 -38.48 12.02
N GLY A 6 -8.86 -38.39 11.49
CA GLY A 6 -7.83 -37.44 11.84
C GLY A 6 -8.17 -35.98 11.53
N ALA A 7 -7.72 -35.12 12.44
CA ALA A 7 -7.69 -33.67 12.25
C ALA A 7 -6.36 -33.28 11.60
N ASP A 8 -6.38 -33.00 10.29
CA ASP A 8 -5.26 -32.36 9.61
C ASP A 8 -5.29 -30.85 9.89
N GLY A 9 -4.71 -30.49 11.04
CA GLY A 9 -4.41 -29.12 11.39
C GLY A 9 -3.20 -28.61 10.61
N ALA A 10 -3.42 -27.76 9.61
CA ALA A 10 -2.34 -27.00 8.98
C ALA A 10 -1.62 -26.17 10.06
N SER A 11 -0.34 -26.50 10.29
CA SER A 11 0.46 -25.94 11.38
C SER A 11 0.86 -24.46 11.13
N PRO A 12 0.85 -23.59 12.16
CA PRO A 12 1.18 -22.17 12.06
C PRO A 12 2.63 -21.88 11.63
N SER A 13 3.50 -22.89 11.64
CA SER A 13 4.91 -22.81 11.23
C SER A 13 5.11 -22.63 9.72
N VAL A 14 4.13 -22.98 8.89
CA VAL A 14 4.22 -22.84 7.42
C VAL A 14 3.95 -21.40 6.98
N GLN A 15 3.04 -20.70 7.68
CA GLN A 15 2.63 -19.33 7.36
C GLN A 15 3.70 -18.27 7.73
N LEU A 16 4.46 -18.49 8.81
CA LEU A 16 5.56 -17.58 9.17
C LEU A 16 6.74 -17.67 8.19
N LYS A 17 7.05 -18.86 7.68
CA LYS A 17 8.17 -19.07 6.75
C LYS A 17 7.95 -18.41 5.40
N SER A 18 6.71 -18.42 4.91
CA SER A 18 6.33 -17.83 3.61
C SER A 18 6.37 -16.30 3.61
N LYS A 19 5.94 -15.64 4.71
CA LYS A 19 6.03 -14.16 4.83
C LYS A 19 7.48 -13.65 4.89
N VAL A 20 8.39 -14.40 5.50
CA VAL A 20 9.82 -14.05 5.54
C VAL A 20 10.44 -14.24 4.16
N LEU A 21 10.16 -15.36 3.48
CA LEU A 21 10.74 -15.68 2.17
C LEU A 21 10.27 -14.72 1.04
N ALA A 22 9.03 -14.25 1.09
CA ALA A 22 8.50 -13.26 0.15
C ALA A 22 9.20 -11.89 0.25
N LYS A 23 9.67 -11.51 1.45
CA LYS A 23 10.42 -10.25 1.65
C LYS A 23 11.90 -10.35 1.24
N THR A 24 12.43 -11.56 1.01
CA THR A 24 13.84 -11.80 0.66
C THR A 24 14.12 -11.96 -0.84
N GLY A 25 13.16 -11.61 -1.71
CA GLY A 25 13.39 -11.50 -3.16
C GLY A 25 13.45 -12.82 -3.93
N GLY A 26 12.57 -13.79 -3.62
CA GLY A 26 12.57 -15.09 -4.30
C GLY A 26 11.21 -15.67 -4.69
N MET A 27 10.11 -14.93 -4.50
CA MET A 27 8.76 -15.39 -4.85
C MET A 27 7.97 -14.27 -5.50
N ASP A 28 7.32 -14.57 -6.61
CA ASP A 28 6.35 -13.67 -7.22
C ASP A 28 4.98 -13.80 -6.54
N GLN A 29 4.02 -12.96 -6.95
CA GLN A 29 2.67 -12.98 -6.37
C GLN A 29 1.94 -14.31 -6.61
N TYR A 30 2.23 -15.01 -7.70
CA TYR A 30 1.62 -16.29 -8.02
C TYR A 30 2.12 -17.39 -7.07
N ASP A 31 3.42 -17.44 -6.82
CA ASP A 31 4.05 -18.34 -5.87
C ASP A 31 3.54 -18.11 -4.44
N ILE A 32 3.33 -16.84 -4.06
CA ILE A 32 2.77 -16.48 -2.76
C ILE A 32 1.35 -17.02 -2.60
N LEU A 33 0.47 -16.83 -3.58
CA LEU A 33 -0.91 -17.34 -3.51
C LEU A 33 -0.95 -18.87 -3.48
N ARG A 34 -0.07 -19.56 -4.21
CA ARG A 34 0.07 -21.02 -4.11
C ARG A 34 0.56 -21.47 -2.75
N ALA A 35 1.53 -20.76 -2.16
CA ALA A 35 2.01 -21.06 -0.81
C ALA A 35 0.94 -20.84 0.27
N MET A 36 -0.06 -19.99 0.01
CA MET A 36 -1.26 -19.82 0.84
C MET A 36 -2.29 -20.94 0.66
N GLY A 37 -2.05 -21.91 -0.23
CA GLY A 37 -2.94 -23.04 -0.49
C GLY A 37 -4.03 -22.76 -1.53
N ILE A 38 -3.92 -21.67 -2.30
CA ILE A 38 -4.88 -21.31 -3.34
C ILE A 38 -4.55 -22.10 -4.61
N GLY A 39 -5.57 -22.75 -5.19
CA GLY A 39 -5.42 -23.58 -6.37
C GLY A 39 -5.04 -22.77 -7.62
N PRO A 40 -4.26 -23.33 -8.56
CA PRO A 40 -3.84 -22.62 -9.77
C PRO A 40 -5.01 -22.13 -10.63
N ASP A 41 -6.14 -22.82 -10.59
CA ASP A 41 -7.36 -22.45 -11.35
C ASP A 41 -8.10 -21.24 -10.73
N GLU A 42 -7.90 -20.97 -9.44
CA GLU A 42 -8.54 -19.87 -8.73
C GLU A 42 -7.71 -18.59 -8.76
N ILE A 43 -6.37 -18.72 -8.80
CA ILE A 43 -5.42 -17.59 -8.80
C ILE A 43 -5.72 -16.51 -9.86
N PRO A 44 -6.09 -16.84 -11.11
CA PRO A 44 -6.46 -15.83 -12.10
C PRO A 44 -7.57 -14.88 -11.64
N SER A 45 -8.49 -15.34 -10.77
CA SER A 45 -9.57 -14.52 -10.22
C SER A 45 -9.07 -13.37 -9.34
N PHE A 46 -7.86 -13.49 -8.77
CA PHE A 46 -7.24 -12.45 -7.94
C PHE A 46 -6.69 -11.27 -8.76
N THR A 47 -6.76 -11.33 -10.09
CA THR A 47 -6.53 -10.14 -10.94
C THR A 47 -7.66 -9.11 -10.80
N ASP A 48 -8.87 -9.54 -10.40
CA ASP A 48 -9.97 -8.65 -9.99
C ASP A 48 -9.79 -8.25 -8.51
N PRO A 49 -9.58 -6.95 -8.19
CA PRO A 49 -9.49 -6.48 -6.81
C PRO A 49 -10.71 -6.83 -5.96
N GLN A 50 -11.90 -6.94 -6.58
CA GLN A 50 -13.12 -7.28 -5.84
C GLN A 50 -13.15 -8.75 -5.40
N HIS A 51 -12.39 -9.63 -6.06
CA HIS A 51 -12.29 -11.04 -5.64
C HIS A 51 -11.63 -11.14 -4.26
N TRP A 52 -10.62 -10.33 -3.97
CA TRP A 52 -9.96 -10.26 -2.67
C TRP A 52 -10.95 -9.95 -1.53
N LEU A 53 -11.88 -9.03 -1.77
CA LEU A 53 -12.92 -8.62 -0.82
C LEU A 53 -13.96 -9.72 -0.56
N ARG A 54 -14.09 -10.70 -1.45
CA ARG A 54 -15.00 -11.85 -1.29
C ARG A 54 -14.29 -13.05 -0.69
N TYR A 55 -13.01 -13.25 -1.03
CA TYR A 55 -12.25 -14.44 -0.66
C TYR A 55 -11.73 -14.40 0.78
N PHE A 56 -11.00 -13.34 1.16
CA PHE A 56 -10.30 -13.31 2.45
C PHE A 56 -11.16 -12.98 3.67
N PRO A 57 -12.18 -12.09 3.62
CA PRO A 57 -12.95 -11.75 4.82
C PRO A 57 -13.66 -12.93 5.48
N PRO A 58 -14.31 -13.87 4.75
CA PRO A 58 -14.87 -15.08 5.37
C PRO A 58 -13.83 -15.96 6.06
N LEU A 59 -12.62 -16.08 5.49
CA LEU A 59 -11.51 -16.83 6.08
C LEU A 59 -11.02 -16.18 7.38
N ALA A 60 -10.87 -14.86 7.41
CA ALA A 60 -10.50 -14.13 8.62
C ALA A 60 -11.53 -14.34 9.76
N VAL A 61 -12.83 -14.33 9.44
CA VAL A 61 -13.90 -14.65 10.41
C VAL A 61 -13.78 -16.09 10.90
N GLN A 62 -13.52 -17.05 10.00
CA GLN A 62 -13.34 -18.45 10.35
C GLN A 62 -12.16 -18.65 11.31
N ASP A 63 -11.02 -17.99 11.03
CA ASP A 63 -9.81 -18.10 11.84
C ASP A 63 -9.99 -17.47 13.23
N LEU A 64 -10.62 -16.29 13.31
CA LEU A 64 -10.92 -15.66 14.59
C LEU A 64 -11.96 -16.43 15.42
N LYS A 65 -12.91 -17.13 14.78
CA LYS A 65 -13.83 -18.06 15.45
C LYS A 65 -13.09 -19.27 16.00
N ARG A 66 -12.18 -19.87 15.21
CA ARG A 66 -11.32 -20.98 15.66
C ARG A 66 -10.42 -20.58 16.82
N LEU A 67 -9.93 -19.33 16.83
CA LEU A 67 -9.16 -18.76 17.92
C LEU A 67 -9.99 -18.61 19.22
N GLY A 68 -11.32 -18.62 19.14
CA GLY A 68 -12.20 -18.42 20.30
C GLY A 68 -12.40 -16.95 20.68
N SER A 69 -12.25 -16.02 19.72
CA SER A 69 -12.40 -14.59 19.98
C SER A 69 -13.86 -14.23 20.31
N ALA A 70 -14.07 -13.50 21.42
CA ALA A 70 -15.39 -13.05 21.85
C ALA A 70 -15.88 -11.82 21.04
N ILE A 71 -16.30 -12.06 19.79
CA ILE A 71 -16.68 -11.01 18.82
C ILE A 71 -18.17 -11.11 18.46
N ASP A 72 -18.88 -9.97 18.42
CA ASP A 72 -20.24 -9.88 17.86
C ASP A 72 -20.18 -9.77 16.33
N TRP A 73 -20.22 -10.92 15.66
CA TRP A 73 -20.14 -11.04 14.19
C TRP A 73 -21.25 -10.31 13.43
N ARG A 74 -22.36 -9.95 14.09
CA ARG A 74 -23.44 -9.18 13.45
C ARG A 74 -23.02 -7.74 13.12
N ARG A 75 -21.89 -7.30 13.66
CA ARG A 75 -21.30 -5.97 13.46
C ARG A 75 -20.10 -5.98 12.51
N SER A 76 -19.83 -7.11 11.84
CA SER A 76 -18.78 -7.21 10.82
C SER A 76 -19.20 -6.53 9.52
N PHE A 77 -18.27 -5.82 8.87
CA PHE A 77 -18.52 -5.12 7.60
C PHE A 77 -17.24 -4.94 6.78
N ILE A 78 -17.39 -4.59 5.50
CA ILE A 78 -16.31 -4.22 4.58
C ILE A 78 -16.22 -2.69 4.48
N THR A 79 -15.01 -2.17 4.27
CA THR A 79 -14.69 -0.73 4.36
C THR A 79 -14.65 0.01 3.02
N THR A 80 -14.85 -0.70 1.90
CA THR A 80 -14.89 -0.13 0.56
C THR A 80 -16.32 0.31 0.18
N ASP A 81 -16.44 0.94 -0.99
CA ASP A 81 -17.71 1.28 -1.64
C ASP A 81 -18.60 0.07 -1.95
N SER A 82 -18.03 -1.14 -1.97
CA SER A 82 -18.77 -2.41 -2.01
C SER A 82 -19.79 -2.55 -0.87
N ASN A 83 -19.62 -1.81 0.25
CA ASN A 83 -20.59 -1.69 1.32
C ASN A 83 -21.26 -0.30 1.34
N PRO A 84 -22.49 -0.17 0.79
CA PRO A 84 -23.13 1.13 0.65
C PRO A 84 -23.44 1.82 1.99
N TYR A 85 -23.63 1.05 3.08
CA TYR A 85 -23.91 1.62 4.40
C TYR A 85 -22.69 2.30 4.99
N TYR A 86 -21.53 1.63 4.93
CA TYR A 86 -20.28 2.17 5.46
C TYR A 86 -19.78 3.33 4.60
N ASP A 87 -19.90 3.20 3.28
CA ASP A 87 -19.59 4.26 2.34
C ASP A 87 -20.48 5.50 2.54
N ALA A 88 -21.79 5.35 2.78
CA ALA A 88 -22.66 6.46 3.18
C ALA A 88 -22.23 7.12 4.51
N PHE A 89 -21.80 6.32 5.49
CA PHE A 89 -21.25 6.82 6.75
C PHE A 89 -19.97 7.65 6.54
N VAL A 90 -19.03 7.17 5.73
CA VAL A 90 -17.80 7.90 5.39
C VAL A 90 -18.13 9.19 4.63
N ARG A 91 -19.04 9.16 3.66
CA ARG A 91 -19.48 10.39 2.97
C ARG A 91 -20.04 11.42 3.94
N TRP A 92 -20.93 10.98 4.86
CA TRP A 92 -21.45 11.86 5.90
C TRP A 92 -20.32 12.46 6.75
N GLN A 93 -19.33 11.66 7.15
CA GLN A 93 -18.16 12.13 7.90
C GLN A 93 -17.39 13.21 7.13
N PHE A 94 -17.04 12.97 5.85
CA PHE A 94 -16.31 13.94 5.04
C PHE A 94 -17.11 15.23 4.77
N LEU A 95 -18.43 15.13 4.62
CA LEU A 95 -19.31 16.31 4.51
C LEU A 95 -19.30 17.15 5.79
N LYS A 96 -19.18 16.54 6.97
CA LYS A 96 -19.07 17.26 8.25
C LYS A 96 -17.70 17.91 8.43
N LEU A 97 -16.63 17.28 7.93
CA LEU A 97 -15.26 17.79 8.01
C LEU A 97 -15.01 18.92 6.99
N ARG A 98 -15.76 18.91 5.88
CA ARG A 98 -15.72 19.96 4.84
C ARG A 98 -16.12 21.31 5.43
N GLY A 99 -15.26 22.32 5.26
CA GLY A 99 -15.49 23.68 5.76
C GLY A 99 -15.05 23.92 7.22
N ARG A 100 -14.41 22.93 7.86
CA ARG A 100 -13.78 23.08 9.19
C ARG A 100 -12.35 22.56 9.22
N TYR A 101 -12.10 21.40 8.62
CA TYR A 101 -10.82 20.69 8.72
C TYR A 101 -10.27 20.23 7.36
N LEU A 102 -11.13 20.12 6.34
CA LEU A 102 -10.70 19.78 4.99
C LEU A 102 -10.48 21.04 4.17
N GLU A 103 -9.24 21.21 3.71
CA GLU A 103 -8.80 22.32 2.87
C GLU A 103 -8.22 21.77 1.57
N ASN A 104 -8.37 22.53 0.49
CA ASN A 104 -7.72 22.27 -0.78
C ASN A 104 -6.55 23.25 -0.95
N GLY A 105 -5.36 22.73 -1.21
CA GLY A 105 -4.16 23.53 -1.40
C GLY A 105 -3.00 22.67 -1.90
N LYS A 106 -1.95 23.34 -2.36
CA LYS A 106 -0.68 22.67 -2.70
C LYS A 106 0.08 22.40 -1.42
N ARG A 107 0.56 21.17 -1.26
CA ARG A 107 1.31 20.74 -0.08
C ARG A 107 2.41 19.79 -0.52
N GLU A 108 3.58 19.92 0.10
CA GLU A 108 4.68 18.99 -0.06
C GLU A 108 4.28 17.66 0.58
N SER A 109 4.40 16.58 -0.18
CA SER A 109 4.03 15.24 0.27
C SER A 109 4.96 14.25 -0.40
N VAL A 110 5.25 13.15 0.28
CA VAL A 110 5.93 12.03 -0.39
C VAL A 110 5.00 11.52 -1.48
N TYR A 111 5.55 11.36 -2.68
CA TYR A 111 4.78 11.16 -3.90
C TYR A 111 5.37 10.01 -4.69
N SER A 112 4.51 9.10 -5.16
CA SER A 112 4.92 8.02 -6.05
C SER A 112 4.71 8.44 -7.50
N ILE A 113 5.79 8.43 -8.29
CA ILE A 113 5.76 8.75 -9.72
C ILE A 113 5.01 7.66 -10.51
N GLU A 114 5.11 6.41 -10.07
CA GLU A 114 4.48 5.25 -10.72
C GLU A 114 2.96 5.28 -10.59
N THR A 115 2.43 5.52 -9.38
CA THR A 115 0.98 5.52 -9.12
C THR A 115 0.35 6.91 -9.25
N GLN A 116 1.16 7.94 -9.49
CA GLN A 116 0.74 9.33 -9.67
C GLN A 116 -0.15 9.87 -8.53
N GLN A 117 0.19 9.50 -7.28
CA GLN A 117 -0.55 9.92 -6.10
C GLN A 117 0.38 10.11 -4.88
N PRO A 118 -0.07 10.84 -3.85
CA PRO A 118 0.61 10.87 -2.56
C PRO A 118 0.80 9.45 -2.02
N CYS A 119 2.00 9.14 -1.53
CA CYS A 119 2.32 7.84 -0.94
C CYS A 119 2.27 7.95 0.58
N ALA A 120 1.13 7.57 1.15
CA ALA A 120 0.94 7.55 2.60
C ALA A 120 1.72 6.40 3.22
N ASP A 121 1.87 6.42 4.55
CA ASP A 121 2.69 5.45 5.28
C ASP A 121 2.29 3.99 5.02
N HIS A 122 0.99 3.72 4.89
CA HIS A 122 0.47 2.36 4.65
C HIS A 122 0.58 1.91 3.18
N ASP A 123 1.00 2.80 2.28
CA ASP A 123 1.26 2.47 0.87
C ASP A 123 2.73 2.12 0.63
N ARG A 124 3.59 2.22 1.65
CA ARG A 124 5.04 2.10 1.52
C ARG A 124 5.54 0.68 1.73
N ALA A 125 6.52 0.30 0.91
CA ALA A 125 7.33 -0.90 1.17
C ALA A 125 8.40 -0.65 2.25
N GLU A 126 8.93 0.58 2.33
CA GLU A 126 9.95 1.01 3.29
C GLU A 126 9.83 2.49 3.65
N GLY A 127 10.49 2.92 4.73
CA GLY A 127 10.52 4.33 5.13
C GLY A 127 9.19 4.85 5.68
N GLU A 128 8.47 4.03 6.46
CA GLU A 128 7.30 4.46 7.23
C GLU A 128 7.67 5.65 8.13
N GLY A 129 6.85 6.71 8.13
CA GLY A 129 7.08 7.91 8.92
C GLY A 129 8.10 8.89 8.35
N VAL A 130 8.76 8.57 7.22
CA VAL A 130 9.64 9.50 6.52
C VAL A 130 8.82 10.61 5.86
N LYS A 131 9.14 11.86 6.19
CA LYS A 131 8.48 13.08 5.73
C LYS A 131 9.38 13.87 4.79
N PRO A 132 8.82 14.78 3.95
CA PRO A 132 9.61 15.73 3.20
C PRO A 132 10.54 16.52 4.13
N GLN A 133 11.82 16.61 3.76
CA GLN A 133 12.81 17.38 4.49
C GLN A 133 13.11 18.67 3.72
N GLU A 134 12.96 19.80 4.40
CA GLU A 134 13.21 21.11 3.82
C GLU A 134 14.72 21.39 3.76
N TYR A 135 15.17 21.92 2.62
CA TYR A 135 16.53 22.41 2.41
C TYR A 135 16.51 23.76 1.71
N THR A 136 17.43 24.65 2.08
CA THR A 136 17.65 25.91 1.35
C THR A 136 18.60 25.68 0.19
N LEU A 137 18.11 25.83 -1.05
CA LEU A 137 18.94 25.77 -2.24
C LEU A 137 19.48 27.16 -2.60
N ILE A 138 20.75 27.42 -2.29
CA ILE A 138 21.42 28.67 -2.64
C ILE A 138 21.87 28.59 -4.10
N LYS A 139 21.33 29.48 -4.94
CA LYS A 139 21.78 29.63 -6.32
C LYS A 139 22.94 30.60 -6.37
N LEU A 140 24.10 30.13 -6.79
CA LEU A 140 25.28 30.95 -7.05
C LEU A 140 25.45 31.12 -8.55
N GLU A 141 25.64 32.36 -8.99
CA GLU A 141 25.96 32.63 -10.38
C GLU A 141 27.40 32.18 -10.68
N VAL A 142 27.57 31.47 -11.78
CA VAL A 142 28.88 31.00 -12.23
C VAL A 142 29.59 32.16 -12.92
N ALA A 143 30.70 32.64 -12.33
CA ALA A 143 31.44 33.79 -12.87
C ALA A 143 32.03 33.52 -14.26
N GLU A 144 32.65 32.35 -14.44
CA GLU A 144 33.15 31.88 -15.73
C GLU A 144 32.76 30.41 -15.87
N VAL A 145 32.06 30.08 -16.96
CA VAL A 145 31.64 28.69 -17.22
C VAL A 145 32.85 27.89 -17.69
N PRO A 146 33.29 26.85 -16.95
CA PRO A 146 34.36 25.98 -17.41
C PRO A 146 33.97 25.30 -18.73
N GLU A 147 34.93 25.13 -19.64
CA GLU A 147 34.69 24.52 -20.96
C GLU A 147 34.02 23.13 -20.85
N ALA A 148 34.35 22.38 -19.80
CA ALA A 148 33.77 21.07 -19.50
C ALA A 148 32.24 21.09 -19.26
N TRP A 149 31.65 22.25 -18.93
CA TRP A 149 30.22 22.41 -18.66
C TRP A 149 29.50 23.21 -19.74
N ALA A 150 30.19 23.55 -20.84
CA ALA A 150 29.65 24.40 -21.90
C ALA A 150 28.37 23.85 -22.55
N GLU A 151 28.23 22.52 -22.64
CA GLU A 151 27.04 21.86 -23.19
C GLU A 151 25.85 21.90 -22.21
N ALA A 152 26.10 21.60 -20.93
CA ALA A 152 25.08 21.60 -19.88
C ALA A 152 24.58 23.01 -19.51
N ALA A 153 25.43 24.03 -19.69
CA ALA A 153 25.09 25.43 -19.45
C ALA A 153 24.12 26.03 -20.50
N GLY A 154 23.72 25.26 -21.51
CA GLY A 154 22.54 25.57 -22.33
C GLY A 154 22.56 26.97 -22.95
N GLY A 155 23.66 27.35 -23.61
CA GLY A 155 23.68 28.47 -24.55
C GLY A 155 23.34 29.87 -24.02
N GLN A 156 23.23 30.11 -22.71
CA GLN A 156 23.12 31.47 -22.19
C GLN A 156 24.50 32.12 -22.12
N ARG A 157 25.04 32.49 -23.29
CA ARG A 157 26.09 33.51 -23.39
C ARG A 157 25.46 34.89 -23.23
N GLY A 158 25.16 35.28 -21.99
CA GLY A 158 24.89 36.67 -21.65
C GLY A 158 26.20 37.37 -21.36
N SER A 159 26.72 38.17 -22.29
CA SER A 159 27.82 39.09 -21.98
C SER A 159 27.32 40.19 -21.06
N LEU A 160 27.90 40.29 -19.87
CA LEU A 160 27.83 41.50 -19.07
C LEU A 160 28.84 42.50 -19.67
N GLY A 161 28.30 43.46 -20.44
CA GLY A 161 28.97 44.72 -20.70
C GLY A 161 29.12 45.49 -19.38
N ALA A 162 30.30 46.08 -19.21
CA ALA A 162 30.72 46.92 -18.09
C ALA A 162 29.78 48.11 -17.83
#